data_AF-A0A7L1P3S7-F1
#
_entry.id   AF-A0A7L1P3S7-F1
#
_cell.length_a   1.000
_cell.length_b   1.000
_cell.length_c   1.000
_cell.angle_alpha   90.00
_cell.angle_beta   90.00
_cell.angle_gamma   90.00
#
_symmetry.space_group_name_H-M   'P 1'
#
loop_
_entity.id
_entity.type
_entity.pdbx_description
1 polymer ?
#
loop_
_entity_poly.entity_id
_entity_poly.type
_entity_poly.pdbx_seq_one_letter_code
_entity_poly.pdbx_strand_id
1 'polypeptide(L)'
;MDIKLEFVRKRSEFGRPCSFSDYLAEVTVDIPPDPSLADDFIPQDPVDFAFQESPVMALHEVNTERAQVSIKGVNHVEGGWPLHVDPKNPELTSRYREEVEREDAYTRSVQRLGSLVEHCIRQNNAIDIYEEYFEEEEEEEEEEEHPSAKTITVIRDPNMTKRMATRISWHPDANRAMAVAYCSLDFQDSRKDMSFDSYIWDLAQPGASDEALDVVQLAAKEERGSRSPGKGVGQGLFFSFPVYWDTRKGGLPAAMTPVEFSHRDPVYGACWLPSRTGTECFSGSTDGQVLWWDIRKMLRPSEKLILDITKEDQLKNALGASALDFAPTMPTKFLVGTEQGIIISCNRDAKSPPEKIAHLFSGHLGAVYSVTRNPFFPKVFLSVGDWTARIWTEELMDASSIMETKYHTPYLLDGCWSPVKPAVFFTAKSDGTVDIWDFLFHQKEPSLSLKVSNDPLFSLRVQDNGRILGVGTKIGIVSLLEISPGLCTARKNEKTLTSTMFEREARREKVLQEKHRERLVREQERARARPEEQEDPQEVFQKAKEDFFSTIKAERRRRGQDDLEE
;
A
#
# COMPACT_ATOMS: atom_id res chain seq x y z
N MET A 1 -10.05 -34.78 -64.94
CA MET A 1 -10.83 -33.84 -64.10
C MET A 1 -12.14 -33.64 -64.81
N ASP A 2 -13.19 -34.27 -64.30
CA ASP A 2 -14.54 -34.15 -64.85
C ASP A 2 -15.08 -32.74 -64.56
N ILE A 3 -15.15 -31.92 -65.60
CA ILE A 3 -15.78 -30.60 -65.52
C ILE A 3 -17.23 -30.79 -65.97
N LYS A 4 -18.12 -31.02 -65.00
CA LYS A 4 -19.57 -30.92 -65.22
C LYS A 4 -19.90 -29.48 -65.60
N LEU A 5 -20.26 -29.26 -66.85
CA LEU A 5 -20.86 -28.02 -67.33
C LEU A 5 -22.38 -28.16 -67.18
N GLU A 6 -22.95 -27.56 -66.14
CA GLU A 6 -24.39 -27.40 -66.02
C GLU A 6 -24.84 -26.15 -66.79
N PHE A 7 -25.61 -26.37 -67.86
CA PHE A 7 -26.26 -25.31 -68.63
C PHE A 7 -27.67 -25.09 -68.10
N VAL A 8 -27.92 -23.94 -67.47
CA VAL A 8 -29.26 -23.55 -67.02
C VAL A 8 -29.86 -22.59 -68.05
N ARG A 9 -30.85 -23.03 -68.82
CA ARG A 9 -31.68 -22.16 -69.66
C ARG A 9 -32.94 -21.75 -68.90
N LYS A 10 -33.39 -20.51 -69.11
CA LYS A 10 -34.63 -20.01 -68.48
C LYS A 10 -35.86 -20.66 -69.13
N ARG A 11 -36.84 -21.03 -68.30
CA ARG A 11 -38.07 -21.70 -68.70
C ARG A 11 -38.92 -20.92 -69.73
N SER A 12 -38.78 -19.60 -69.78
CA SER A 12 -39.44 -18.73 -70.78
C SER A 12 -38.96 -18.97 -72.22
N GLU A 13 -37.78 -19.58 -72.39
CA GLU A 13 -37.22 -19.96 -73.68
C GLU A 13 -37.63 -21.39 -74.08
N PHE A 14 -38.42 -22.06 -73.23
CA PHE A 14 -38.90 -23.42 -73.41
C PHE A 14 -40.35 -23.41 -73.90
N GLY A 15 -40.56 -23.88 -75.13
CA GLY A 15 -41.89 -24.07 -75.72
C GLY A 15 -42.43 -22.82 -76.44
N ARG A 16 -43.17 -23.06 -77.52
CA ARG A 16 -43.88 -21.97 -78.22
C ARG A 16 -44.99 -21.45 -77.30
N PRO A 17 -45.23 -20.12 -77.23
CA PRO A 17 -46.34 -19.58 -76.45
C PRO A 17 -47.67 -20.17 -76.94
N CYS A 18 -48.47 -20.72 -76.01
CA CYS A 18 -49.81 -21.22 -76.32
C CYS A 18 -50.74 -20.06 -76.68
N SER A 19 -51.27 -20.08 -77.90
CA SER A 19 -52.32 -19.16 -78.34
C SER A 19 -53.67 -19.77 -77.97
N PHE A 20 -54.24 -19.35 -76.85
CA PHE A 20 -55.59 -19.80 -76.48
C PHE A 20 -56.64 -19.03 -77.29
N SER A 21 -57.58 -19.77 -77.86
CA SER A 21 -58.81 -19.26 -78.48
C SER A 21 -59.98 -20.13 -78.02
N ASP A 22 -61.12 -19.51 -77.73
CA ASP A 22 -62.29 -20.23 -77.22
C ASP A 22 -62.87 -21.20 -78.27
N TYR A 23 -62.99 -22.48 -77.91
CA TYR A 23 -63.61 -23.53 -78.72
C TYR A 23 -64.66 -24.27 -77.87
N LEU A 24 -65.79 -24.66 -78.46
CA LEU A 24 -66.91 -25.28 -77.73
C LEU A 24 -66.63 -26.76 -77.40
N ALA A 25 -67.08 -27.19 -76.21
CA ALA A 25 -66.81 -28.51 -75.63
C ALA A 25 -67.62 -29.63 -76.30
N GLU A 26 -66.97 -30.77 -76.56
CA GLU A 26 -67.55 -31.99 -77.13
C GLU A 26 -67.42 -33.15 -76.13
N VAL A 27 -68.53 -33.84 -75.83
CA VAL A 27 -68.53 -35.01 -74.92
C VAL A 27 -67.89 -36.18 -75.64
N THR A 28 -66.78 -36.67 -75.09
CA THR A 28 -65.87 -37.59 -75.77
C THR A 28 -66.15 -39.06 -75.46
N VAL A 29 -66.79 -39.38 -74.33
CA VAL A 29 -67.11 -40.75 -73.91
C VAL A 29 -68.34 -40.76 -73.00
N ASP A 30 -69.20 -41.75 -73.17
CA ASP A 30 -70.30 -42.10 -72.27
C ASP A 30 -70.22 -43.61 -71.96
N ILE A 31 -70.29 -44.00 -70.68
CA ILE A 31 -70.15 -45.40 -70.22
C ILE A 31 -71.38 -45.80 -69.39
N PRO A 32 -72.11 -46.84 -69.83
CA PRO A 32 -73.30 -47.32 -69.12
C PRO A 32 -72.96 -48.30 -67.97
N PRO A 33 -73.85 -48.42 -66.96
CA PRO A 33 -73.62 -49.24 -65.77
C PRO A 33 -73.74 -50.76 -66.04
N ASP A 34 -72.89 -51.55 -65.38
CA ASP A 34 -72.88 -53.02 -65.44
C ASP A 34 -73.86 -53.62 -64.39
N PRO A 35 -74.89 -54.39 -64.81
CA PRO A 35 -75.88 -54.98 -63.91
C PRO A 35 -75.33 -56.07 -62.97
N SER A 36 -74.18 -56.66 -63.26
CA SER A 36 -73.61 -57.77 -62.47
C SER A 36 -73.14 -57.36 -61.07
N LEU A 37 -72.92 -56.06 -60.85
CA LEU A 37 -72.50 -55.48 -59.57
C LEU A 37 -73.66 -55.25 -58.60
N ALA A 38 -74.91 -55.49 -59.02
CA ALA A 38 -76.09 -55.29 -58.18
C ALA A 38 -76.24 -56.37 -57.09
N ASP A 39 -75.72 -57.58 -57.32
CA ASP A 39 -75.84 -58.70 -56.38
C ASP A 39 -74.93 -58.54 -55.14
N ASP A 40 -73.89 -57.70 -55.23
CA ASP A 40 -72.94 -57.41 -54.13
C ASP A 40 -73.41 -56.25 -53.22
N PHE A 41 -74.62 -55.73 -53.41
CA PHE A 41 -75.15 -54.60 -52.65
C PHE A 41 -75.62 -55.01 -51.24
N ILE A 42 -75.01 -54.43 -50.20
CA ILE A 42 -75.41 -54.63 -48.79
C ILE A 42 -75.79 -53.27 -48.18
N PRO A 43 -77.01 -53.11 -47.63
CA PRO A 43 -77.42 -51.87 -46.95
C PRO A 43 -76.77 -51.77 -45.56
N GLN A 44 -76.09 -50.67 -45.29
CA GLN A 44 -75.60 -50.29 -43.95
C GLN A 44 -76.31 -49.01 -43.47
N ASP A 45 -76.68 -48.98 -42.18
CA ASP A 45 -77.31 -47.84 -41.48
C ASP A 45 -77.03 -47.97 -39.96
N PRO A 46 -76.49 -46.95 -39.26
CA PRO A 46 -75.98 -45.69 -39.80
C PRO A 46 -74.61 -45.87 -40.47
N VAL A 47 -74.37 -45.09 -41.54
CA VAL A 47 -73.05 -44.98 -42.17
C VAL A 47 -72.50 -43.59 -41.91
N ASP A 48 -71.42 -43.52 -41.16
CA ASP A 48 -70.66 -42.30 -40.94
C ASP A 48 -69.69 -42.09 -42.11
N PHE A 49 -69.94 -41.06 -42.93
CA PHE A 49 -68.99 -40.58 -43.95
C PHE A 49 -68.41 -39.23 -43.51
N ALA A 50 -67.10 -39.16 -43.36
CA ALA A 50 -66.39 -37.89 -43.20
C ALA A 50 -65.97 -37.37 -44.59
N PHE A 51 -66.50 -36.21 -44.99
CA PHE A 51 -66.00 -35.47 -46.15
C PHE A 51 -65.04 -34.38 -45.67
N GLN A 52 -63.89 -34.25 -46.31
CA GLN A 52 -62.97 -33.14 -46.08
C GLN A 52 -63.16 -32.12 -47.22
N GLU A 53 -63.92 -31.06 -46.95
CA GLU A 53 -63.97 -29.88 -47.82
C GLU A 53 -62.90 -28.88 -47.35
N SER A 54 -61.65 -29.16 -47.66
CA SER A 54 -60.56 -28.19 -47.50
C SER A 54 -59.75 -28.15 -48.78
N PRO A 55 -59.36 -26.96 -49.29
CA PRO A 55 -58.52 -26.86 -50.47
C PRO A 55 -57.20 -27.61 -50.24
N VAL A 56 -56.88 -28.57 -51.11
CA VAL A 56 -55.56 -29.22 -51.11
C VAL A 56 -54.55 -28.17 -51.55
N MET A 57 -53.69 -27.76 -50.62
CA MET A 57 -52.62 -26.80 -50.87
C MET A 57 -51.31 -27.56 -51.10
N ALA A 58 -50.57 -27.22 -52.15
CA ALA A 58 -49.21 -27.71 -52.36
C ALA A 58 -48.21 -26.77 -51.68
N LEU A 59 -47.31 -27.33 -50.86
CA LEU A 59 -46.21 -26.59 -50.25
C LEU A 59 -45.02 -26.54 -51.21
N HIS A 60 -44.56 -25.35 -51.56
CA HIS A 60 -43.32 -25.14 -52.30
C HIS A 60 -42.40 -24.22 -51.49
N GLU A 61 -41.23 -24.73 -51.11
CA GLU A 61 -40.20 -23.93 -50.46
C GLU A 61 -39.35 -23.24 -51.53
N VAL A 62 -39.33 -21.90 -51.50
CA VAL A 62 -38.51 -21.08 -52.38
C VAL A 62 -37.56 -20.28 -51.52
N ASN A 63 -36.26 -20.53 -51.68
CA ASN A 63 -35.21 -19.77 -51.03
C ASN A 63 -34.70 -18.72 -52.04
N THR A 64 -34.88 -17.44 -51.74
CA THR A 64 -34.42 -16.33 -52.61
C THR A 64 -33.16 -15.71 -52.04
N GLU A 65 -32.11 -15.62 -52.85
CA GLU A 65 -30.93 -14.83 -52.49
C GLU A 65 -31.29 -13.35 -52.48
N ARG A 66 -30.86 -12.65 -51.42
CA ARG A 66 -31.24 -11.26 -51.19
C ARG A 66 -30.49 -10.33 -52.15
N ALA A 67 -31.18 -9.83 -53.17
CA ALA A 67 -30.62 -8.83 -54.07
C ALA A 67 -30.33 -7.53 -53.30
N GLN A 68 -29.06 -7.10 -53.29
CA GLN A 68 -28.68 -5.81 -52.71
C GLN A 68 -28.93 -4.70 -53.73
N VAL A 69 -29.86 -3.81 -53.41
CA VAL A 69 -30.15 -2.61 -54.20
C VAL A 69 -29.73 -1.39 -53.37
N SER A 70 -29.08 -0.42 -54.00
CA SER A 70 -28.77 0.87 -53.36
C SER A 70 -29.49 2.00 -54.08
N ILE A 71 -30.14 2.88 -53.31
CA ILE A 71 -30.75 4.10 -53.81
C ILE A 71 -29.75 5.23 -53.56
N LYS A 72 -29.26 5.85 -54.62
CA LYS A 72 -28.37 7.02 -54.53
C LYS A 72 -29.14 8.25 -55.01
N GLY A 73 -29.35 9.21 -54.10
CA GLY A 73 -29.75 10.58 -54.44
C GLY A 73 -28.64 11.55 -54.01
N VAL A 74 -28.47 12.65 -54.74
CA VAL A 74 -27.51 13.71 -54.40
C VAL A 74 -28.28 15.00 -54.22
N ASN A 75 -28.30 15.56 -53.00
CA ASN A 75 -28.79 16.91 -52.72
C ASN A 75 -27.58 17.83 -52.47
N HIS A 76 -27.20 18.63 -53.47
CA HIS A 76 -26.32 19.77 -53.22
C HIS A 76 -27.18 20.94 -52.74
N VAL A 77 -27.02 21.35 -51.48
CA VAL A 77 -27.61 22.58 -50.95
C VAL A 77 -26.46 23.54 -50.64
N GLU A 78 -25.96 24.18 -51.69
CA GLU A 78 -24.93 25.22 -51.57
C GLU A 78 -25.53 26.56 -52.02
N GLY A 79 -25.90 27.38 -51.02
CA GLY A 79 -26.18 28.81 -51.21
C GLY A 79 -27.67 29.19 -51.21
N GLY A 80 -28.05 30.04 -50.25
CA GLY A 80 -29.38 30.68 -50.15
C GLY A 80 -29.55 31.87 -51.09
N TRP A 81 -28.98 31.78 -52.29
CA TRP A 81 -29.18 32.79 -53.32
C TRP A 81 -30.63 32.74 -53.82
N PRO A 82 -31.22 33.86 -54.26
CA PRO A 82 -32.52 33.84 -54.90
C PRO A 82 -32.52 32.91 -56.11
N LEU A 83 -33.68 32.32 -56.43
CA LEU A 83 -33.85 31.32 -57.50
C LEU A 83 -33.28 31.71 -58.87
N HIS A 84 -33.11 33.00 -59.15
CA HIS A 84 -32.64 33.54 -60.43
C HIS A 84 -31.13 33.84 -60.46
N VAL A 85 -30.41 33.69 -59.34
CA VAL A 85 -28.96 33.94 -59.25
C VAL A 85 -28.25 32.61 -59.11
N ASP A 86 -27.45 32.25 -60.11
CA ASP A 86 -26.63 31.04 -60.05
C ASP A 86 -25.41 31.27 -59.13
N PRO A 87 -25.28 30.52 -58.01
CA PRO A 87 -24.16 30.66 -57.07
C PRO A 87 -22.79 30.39 -57.70
N LYS A 88 -22.75 29.58 -58.78
CA LYS A 88 -21.50 29.21 -59.45
C LYS A 88 -20.97 30.30 -60.37
N ASN A 89 -21.80 31.29 -60.70
CA ASN A 89 -21.40 32.39 -61.55
C ASN A 89 -20.96 33.60 -60.70
N PRO A 90 -19.65 33.92 -60.63
CA PRO A 90 -19.14 35.02 -59.81
C PRO A 90 -19.64 36.40 -60.29
N GLU A 91 -19.95 36.55 -61.57
CA GLU A 91 -20.45 37.81 -62.11
C GLU A 91 -21.89 38.08 -61.66
N LEU A 92 -22.75 37.05 -61.70
CA LEU A 92 -24.15 37.17 -61.28
C LEU A 92 -24.26 37.39 -59.76
N THR A 93 -23.45 36.68 -58.98
CA THR A 93 -23.42 36.85 -57.51
C THR A 93 -22.88 38.22 -57.11
N SER A 94 -21.86 38.74 -57.79
CA SER A 94 -21.33 40.09 -57.55
C SER A 94 -22.33 41.17 -57.96
N ARG A 95 -22.96 41.03 -59.13
CA ARG A 95 -23.99 41.96 -59.59
C ARG A 95 -25.18 42.03 -58.64
N TYR A 96 -25.63 40.89 -58.12
CA TYR A 96 -26.71 40.85 -57.13
C TYR A 96 -26.32 41.54 -55.82
N ARG A 97 -25.08 41.34 -55.33
CA ARG A 97 -24.57 42.08 -54.15
C ARG A 97 -24.55 43.58 -54.40
N GLU A 98 -24.03 44.02 -55.54
CA GLU A 98 -23.99 45.43 -55.91
C GLU A 98 -25.40 46.04 -56.04
N GLU A 99 -26.37 45.26 -56.51
CA GLU A 99 -27.78 45.68 -56.58
C GLU A 99 -28.37 45.90 -55.18
N VAL A 100 -28.16 44.95 -54.26
CA VAL A 100 -28.59 45.06 -52.86
C VAL A 100 -27.87 46.20 -52.12
N GLU A 101 -26.56 46.36 -52.34
CA GLU A 101 -25.76 47.42 -51.73
C GLU A 101 -26.16 48.82 -52.22
N ARG A 102 -26.66 48.93 -53.46
CA ARG A 102 -27.16 50.19 -54.02
C ARG A 102 -28.52 50.60 -53.43
N GLU A 103 -29.26 49.71 -52.78
CA GLU A 103 -30.52 50.08 -52.15
C GLU A 103 -30.30 51.06 -50.99
N ASP A 104 -31.02 52.18 -51.00
CA ASP A 104 -30.96 53.18 -49.93
C ASP A 104 -31.36 52.61 -48.55
N ALA A 105 -32.18 51.54 -48.55
CA ALA A 105 -32.57 50.84 -47.33
C ALA A 105 -31.39 50.08 -46.71
N TYR A 106 -30.53 49.46 -47.54
CA TYR A 106 -29.32 48.78 -47.09
C TYR A 106 -28.37 49.76 -46.41
N THR A 107 -28.02 50.85 -47.10
CA THR A 107 -27.07 51.85 -46.58
C THR A 107 -27.57 52.46 -45.26
N ARG A 108 -28.85 52.84 -45.18
CA ARG A 108 -29.43 53.37 -43.93
C ARG A 108 -29.42 52.36 -42.79
N SER A 109 -29.70 51.09 -43.08
CA SER A 109 -29.72 50.03 -42.07
C SER A 109 -28.31 49.73 -41.56
N VAL A 110 -27.32 49.65 -42.46
CA VAL A 110 -25.91 49.42 -42.10
C VAL A 110 -25.36 50.58 -41.29
N GLN A 111 -25.60 51.83 -41.67
CA GLN A 111 -25.16 53.00 -40.88
C GLN A 111 -25.78 53.03 -39.48
N ARG A 112 -27.09 52.74 -39.38
CA ARG A 112 -27.80 52.67 -38.10
C ARG A 112 -27.23 51.56 -37.21
N LEU A 113 -27.08 50.35 -37.74
CA LEU A 113 -26.52 49.22 -37.00
C LEU A 113 -25.06 49.44 -36.64
N GLY A 114 -24.28 50.07 -37.53
CA GLY A 114 -22.90 50.45 -37.28
C GLY A 114 -22.76 51.35 -36.06
N SER A 115 -23.61 52.39 -35.94
CA SER A 115 -23.62 53.28 -34.76
C SER A 115 -23.97 52.56 -33.46
N LEU A 116 -24.88 51.57 -33.50
CA LEU A 116 -25.25 50.76 -32.34
C LEU A 116 -24.11 49.82 -31.93
N VAL A 117 -23.48 49.15 -32.90
CA VAL A 117 -22.36 48.23 -32.65
C VAL A 117 -21.13 48.99 -32.15
N GLU A 118 -20.86 50.19 -32.69
CA GLU A 118 -19.76 51.04 -32.23
C GLU A 118 -19.91 51.41 -30.75
N HIS A 119 -21.14 51.69 -30.29
CA HIS A 119 -21.41 51.91 -28.88
C HIS A 119 -21.08 50.67 -28.03
N CYS A 120 -21.52 49.48 -28.45
CA CYS A 120 -21.23 48.23 -27.74
C CYS A 120 -19.73 47.91 -27.70
N ILE A 121 -18.98 48.16 -28.79
CA ILE A 121 -17.53 47.96 -28.83
C ILE A 121 -16.83 48.90 -27.85
N ARG A 122 -17.21 50.19 -27.84
CA ARG A 122 -16.64 51.17 -26.90
C ARG A 122 -16.95 50.81 -25.45
N GLN A 123 -18.12 50.24 -25.18
CA GLN A 123 -18.51 49.78 -23.85
C GLN A 123 -17.66 48.58 -23.38
N ASN A 124 -17.47 47.57 -24.24
CA ASN A 124 -16.63 46.40 -23.91
C ASN A 124 -15.16 46.79 -23.70
N ASN A 125 -14.66 47.79 -24.42
CA ASN A 125 -13.30 48.30 -24.25
C ASN A 125 -13.13 49.22 -23.03
N ALA A 126 -14.21 49.71 -22.42
CA ALA A 126 -14.11 50.65 -21.30
C ALA A 126 -13.68 49.95 -20.01
N ILE A 127 -14.21 48.75 -19.76
CA ILE A 127 -13.89 47.89 -18.62
C ILE A 127 -14.06 46.45 -19.11
N ASP A 128 -13.02 45.63 -18.95
CA ASP A 128 -13.14 44.19 -19.20
C ASP A 128 -13.85 43.53 -18.02
N ILE A 129 -15.15 43.28 -18.17
CA ILE A 129 -15.97 42.62 -17.14
C ILE A 129 -15.65 41.13 -16.98
N TYR A 130 -14.79 40.58 -17.84
CA TYR A 130 -14.37 39.17 -17.81
C TYR A 130 -12.96 39.00 -17.24
N GLU A 131 -12.28 40.08 -16.85
CA GLU A 131 -11.00 39.99 -16.16
C GLU A 131 -11.21 39.45 -14.73
N GLU A 132 -10.80 38.20 -14.49
CA GLU A 132 -10.72 37.63 -13.15
C GLU A 132 -9.41 38.07 -12.49
N TYR A 133 -9.52 38.97 -11.51
CA TYR A 133 -8.38 39.34 -10.68
C TYR A 133 -7.97 38.14 -9.81
N PHE A 134 -6.66 37.91 -9.68
CA PHE A 134 -6.03 36.89 -8.82
C PHE A 134 -6.06 35.42 -9.30
N GLU A 135 -6.13 35.13 -10.61
CA GLU A 135 -5.99 33.75 -11.14
C GLU A 135 -4.67 33.04 -10.73
N GLU A 136 -3.62 33.79 -10.38
CA GLU A 136 -2.28 33.25 -10.06
C GLU A 136 -1.90 33.31 -8.56
N GLU A 137 -2.73 33.87 -7.67
CA GLU A 137 -2.47 33.81 -6.22
C GLU A 137 -2.97 32.49 -5.62
N GLU A 138 -2.43 31.36 -6.10
CA GLU A 138 -2.41 30.09 -5.35
C GLU A 138 -1.13 29.99 -4.51
N GLU A 139 -0.88 30.98 -3.67
CA GLU A 139 -0.04 30.79 -2.49
C GLU A 139 -0.82 31.31 -1.29
N GLU A 140 -1.83 30.53 -0.87
CA GLU A 140 -2.14 30.53 0.55
C GLU A 140 -0.83 30.12 1.23
N GLU A 141 -0.14 31.11 1.81
CA GLU A 141 0.64 30.90 3.01
C GLU A 141 -0.33 30.23 3.99
N GLU A 142 -0.46 28.89 3.92
CA GLU A 142 -1.08 28.09 4.96
C GLU A 142 -0.35 28.54 6.23
N GLU A 143 -0.98 29.40 7.03
CA GLU A 143 -0.48 29.77 8.35
C GLU A 143 -0.03 28.46 8.98
N GLU A 144 1.28 28.31 9.26
CA GLU A 144 1.84 27.03 9.69
C GLU A 144 1.13 26.61 10.97
N GLU A 145 0.08 25.81 10.82
CA GLU A 145 -0.82 25.47 11.91
C GLU A 145 0.03 24.74 12.93
N HIS A 146 0.01 25.22 14.18
CA HIS A 146 0.84 24.65 15.23
C HIS A 146 0.61 23.13 15.29
N PRO A 147 1.67 22.31 15.27
CA PRO A 147 1.55 20.87 15.30
C PRO A 147 0.63 20.42 16.44
N SER A 148 -0.49 19.80 16.10
CA SER A 148 -1.45 19.28 17.06
C SER A 148 -1.85 17.85 16.70
N ALA A 149 -2.29 17.09 17.71
CA ALA A 149 -3.00 15.84 17.49
C ALA A 149 -4.11 15.67 18.53
N LYS A 150 -5.22 15.07 18.11
CA LYS A 150 -6.43 14.93 18.91
C LYS A 150 -6.85 13.47 19.02
N THR A 151 -7.21 13.01 20.21
CA THR A 151 -7.80 11.68 20.37
C THR A 151 -9.22 11.65 19.78
N ILE A 152 -9.43 10.83 18.75
CA ILE A 152 -10.73 10.64 18.09
C ILE A 152 -11.55 9.58 18.82
N THR A 153 -10.91 8.43 19.09
CA THR A 153 -11.60 7.24 19.59
C THR A 153 -10.66 6.43 20.47
N VAL A 154 -11.24 5.78 21.48
CA VAL A 154 -10.52 4.94 22.41
C VAL A 154 -11.18 3.57 22.42
N ILE A 155 -10.44 2.57 21.97
CA ILE A 155 -10.84 1.17 21.91
C ILE A 155 -10.30 0.49 23.16
N ARG A 156 -11.13 -0.36 23.79
CA ARG A 156 -10.78 -1.04 25.03
C ARG A 156 -10.96 -2.53 24.84
N ASP A 157 -9.97 -3.31 25.32
CA ASP A 157 -10.10 -4.76 25.43
C ASP A 157 -11.41 -5.10 26.21
N PRO A 158 -12.34 -5.85 25.61
CA PRO A 158 -13.59 -6.24 26.26
C PRO A 158 -13.37 -7.25 27.39
N ASN A 159 -12.19 -7.89 27.44
CA ASN A 159 -11.87 -8.82 28.51
C ASN A 159 -11.79 -8.12 29.88
N MET A 160 -12.30 -8.79 30.91
CA MET A 160 -12.21 -8.32 32.30
C MET A 160 -10.76 -8.27 32.77
N THR A 161 -9.97 -9.26 32.38
CA THR A 161 -8.54 -9.31 32.69
C THR A 161 -7.80 -8.32 31.81
N LYS A 162 -7.09 -7.36 32.43
CA LYS A 162 -6.28 -6.39 31.70
C LYS A 162 -5.08 -7.07 31.06
N ARG A 163 -4.99 -6.94 29.74
CA ARG A 163 -3.92 -7.45 28.87
C ARG A 163 -3.28 -6.30 28.10
N MET A 164 -2.05 -6.47 27.66
CA MET A 164 -1.29 -5.43 26.96
C MET A 164 -1.66 -5.43 25.47
N ALA A 165 -1.88 -4.25 24.90
CA ALA A 165 -2.03 -4.09 23.44
C ALA A 165 -0.64 -4.04 22.80
N THR A 166 -0.08 -5.20 22.47
CA THR A 166 1.33 -5.35 22.06
C THR A 166 1.56 -5.11 20.57
N ARG A 167 0.53 -5.23 19.74
CA ARG A 167 0.65 -4.92 18.31
C ARG A 167 -0.64 -4.39 17.73
N ILE A 168 -0.49 -3.46 16.80
CA ILE A 168 -1.57 -2.87 16.02
C ILE A 168 -1.25 -3.11 14.55
N SER A 169 -2.25 -3.42 13.74
CA SER A 169 -2.11 -3.50 12.28
C SER A 169 -3.34 -2.91 11.60
N TRP A 170 -3.13 -2.08 10.59
CA TRP A 170 -4.20 -1.47 9.81
C TRP A 170 -4.66 -2.40 8.69
N HIS A 171 -5.96 -2.44 8.41
CA HIS A 171 -6.48 -3.19 7.28
C HIS A 171 -6.09 -2.51 5.95
N PRO A 172 -5.54 -3.25 4.96
CA PRO A 172 -5.01 -2.66 3.73
C PRO A 172 -6.07 -2.11 2.77
N ASP A 173 -7.32 -2.58 2.89
CA ASP A 173 -8.44 -2.08 2.07
C ASP A 173 -9.25 -1.02 2.84
N ALA A 174 -9.22 0.20 2.31
CA ALA A 174 -9.97 1.38 2.78
C ALA A 174 -9.77 1.80 4.25
N ASN A 175 -8.78 1.25 4.96
CA ASN A 175 -8.47 1.52 6.37
C ASN A 175 -9.69 1.53 7.31
N ARG A 176 -10.71 0.72 7.00
CA ARG A 176 -11.97 0.68 7.78
C ARG A 176 -11.83 -0.07 9.09
N ALA A 177 -10.92 -1.03 9.13
CA ALA A 177 -10.71 -1.89 10.28
C ALA A 177 -9.26 -1.86 10.75
N MET A 178 -9.07 -2.20 12.02
CA MET A 178 -7.77 -2.30 12.68
C MET A 178 -7.72 -3.56 13.51
N ALA A 179 -6.70 -4.38 13.31
CA ALA A 179 -6.45 -5.54 14.13
C ALA A 179 -5.54 -5.17 15.31
N VAL A 180 -5.93 -5.60 16.51
CA VAL A 180 -5.16 -5.37 17.74
C VAL A 180 -4.84 -6.71 18.37
N ALA A 181 -3.57 -6.94 18.68
CA ALA A 181 -3.09 -8.10 19.41
C ALA A 181 -3.04 -7.80 20.91
N TYR A 182 -3.69 -8.64 21.72
CA TYR A 182 -3.67 -8.54 23.17
C TYR A 182 -2.92 -9.73 23.77
N CYS A 183 -1.92 -9.46 24.61
CA CYS A 183 -1.23 -10.53 25.35
C CYS A 183 -0.76 -10.05 26.73
N SER A 184 -0.40 -11.01 27.59
CA SER A 184 0.31 -10.73 28.83
C SER A 184 1.76 -11.17 28.66
N LEU A 185 2.70 -10.25 28.91
CA LEU A 185 4.14 -10.56 28.96
C LEU A 185 4.60 -10.99 30.36
N ASP A 186 3.72 -10.90 31.37
CA ASP A 186 4.02 -11.29 32.73
C ASP A 186 3.99 -12.83 32.83
N PHE A 187 5.14 -13.48 32.58
CA PHE A 187 5.26 -14.95 32.52
C PHE A 187 4.81 -15.69 33.79
N GLN A 188 4.84 -15.01 34.94
CA GLN A 188 4.40 -15.57 36.22
C GLN A 188 2.89 -15.45 36.45
N ASP A 189 2.18 -14.74 35.57
CA ASP A 189 0.74 -14.57 35.66
C ASP A 189 0.02 -15.85 35.27
N SER A 190 -0.40 -16.60 36.29
CA SER A 190 -1.03 -17.91 36.16
C SER A 190 -2.56 -17.86 36.33
N ARG A 191 -3.17 -16.70 36.08
CA ARG A 191 -4.62 -16.54 36.13
C ARG A 191 -5.31 -17.48 35.14
N LYS A 192 -6.21 -18.33 35.65
CA LYS A 192 -6.96 -19.32 34.86
C LYS A 192 -7.94 -18.70 33.88
N ASP A 193 -8.40 -17.47 34.15
CA ASP A 193 -9.37 -16.73 33.34
C ASP A 193 -8.70 -15.81 32.30
N MET A 194 -7.40 -16.00 32.02
CA MET A 194 -6.70 -15.23 31.00
C MET A 194 -7.10 -15.73 29.61
N SER A 195 -7.89 -14.93 28.89
CA SER A 195 -8.16 -15.17 27.47
C SER A 195 -6.95 -14.78 26.61
N PHE A 196 -6.77 -15.50 25.51
CA PHE A 196 -5.74 -15.26 24.49
C PHE A 196 -6.32 -14.66 23.20
N ASP A 197 -7.59 -14.24 23.25
CA ASP A 197 -8.31 -13.75 22.07
C ASP A 197 -7.84 -12.34 21.73
N SER A 198 -7.76 -12.02 20.45
CA SER A 198 -7.56 -10.64 20.03
C SER A 198 -8.51 -10.32 18.88
N TYR A 199 -8.64 -9.03 18.57
CA TYR A 199 -9.84 -8.54 17.90
C TYR A 199 -9.51 -7.69 16.68
N ILE A 200 -10.38 -7.76 15.67
CA ILE A 200 -10.44 -6.82 14.57
C ILE A 200 -11.55 -5.82 14.88
N TRP A 201 -11.22 -4.55 14.89
CA TRP A 201 -12.13 -3.45 15.24
C TRP A 201 -12.51 -2.69 13.98
N ASP A 202 -13.80 -2.55 13.71
CA ASP A 202 -14.30 -1.60 12.71
C ASP A 202 -14.33 -0.19 13.31
N LEU A 203 -13.68 0.75 12.64
CA LEU A 203 -13.61 2.15 13.07
C LEU A 203 -14.94 2.89 12.88
N ALA A 204 -15.83 2.40 12.00
CA ALA A 204 -17.14 2.99 11.78
C ALA A 204 -18.10 2.76 12.97
N GLN A 205 -17.88 1.68 13.75
CA GLN A 205 -18.71 1.32 14.90
C GLN A 205 -17.83 0.96 16.11
N PRO A 206 -17.37 1.95 16.90
CA PRO A 206 -16.43 1.73 18.02
C PRO A 206 -16.93 0.85 19.18
N GLY A 207 -18.17 0.35 19.14
CA GLY A 207 -18.81 -0.40 20.22
C GLY A 207 -19.35 -1.78 19.83
N ALA A 208 -19.41 -2.09 18.53
CA ALA A 208 -19.76 -3.42 18.05
C ALA A 208 -18.48 -4.09 17.57
N SER A 209 -17.98 -5.08 18.30
CA SER A 209 -17.05 -6.06 17.74
C SER A 209 -17.86 -6.92 16.76
N ASP A 210 -18.27 -6.36 15.62
CA ASP A 210 -18.91 -7.14 14.56
C ASP A 210 -17.85 -8.09 14.03
N GLU A 211 -18.07 -9.36 14.33
CA GLU A 211 -17.10 -10.46 14.26
C GLU A 211 -16.02 -10.40 15.35
N ALA A 212 -16.39 -10.87 16.55
CA ALA A 212 -15.44 -11.52 17.45
C ALA A 212 -14.84 -12.73 16.70
N LEU A 213 -13.83 -12.48 15.87
CA LEU A 213 -12.92 -13.50 15.42
C LEU A 213 -12.17 -13.96 16.66
N ASP A 214 -12.69 -15.01 17.30
CA ASP A 214 -11.97 -15.68 18.37
C ASP A 214 -10.55 -16.01 17.87
N VAL A 215 -9.57 -15.66 18.69
CA VAL A 215 -8.13 -15.92 18.52
C VAL A 215 -7.45 -15.19 17.36
N VAL A 216 -6.72 -14.11 17.66
CA VAL A 216 -5.69 -13.55 16.77
C VAL A 216 -4.49 -13.05 17.58
N GLN A 217 -3.55 -13.89 17.98
CA GLN A 217 -2.30 -13.37 18.55
C GLN A 217 -1.40 -12.79 17.45
N LEU A 218 -1.71 -11.61 16.94
CA LEU A 218 -1.00 -11.00 15.81
C LEU A 218 0.44 -10.60 16.18
N ALA A 219 1.44 -11.26 15.57
CA ALA A 219 2.74 -10.63 15.35
C ALA A 219 2.94 -10.26 13.87
N ALA A 220 1.89 -10.01 13.09
CA ALA A 220 2.09 -9.61 11.69
C ALA A 220 2.36 -8.11 11.60
N LYS A 221 3.41 -7.74 10.84
CA LYS A 221 3.40 -6.52 10.03
C LYS A 221 2.72 -6.94 8.72
N GLU A 222 1.48 -6.53 8.51
CA GLU A 222 0.88 -6.60 7.18
C GLU A 222 1.12 -5.26 6.50
N GLU A 223 2.03 -5.23 5.52
CA GLU A 223 2.30 -4.02 4.74
C GLU A 223 2.33 -4.32 3.23
N ARG A 224 1.44 -3.62 2.51
CA ARG A 224 1.55 -3.15 1.13
C ARG A 224 2.07 -4.15 0.10
N GLY A 225 1.40 -5.30 -0.04
CA GLY A 225 1.89 -6.35 -0.93
C GLY A 225 0.91 -7.40 -1.43
N SER A 226 -0.40 -7.16 -1.44
CA SER A 226 -1.34 -8.04 -2.16
C SER A 226 -2.62 -7.29 -2.49
N ARG A 227 -2.65 -6.65 -3.68
CA ARG A 227 -3.89 -6.21 -4.33
C ARG A 227 -4.64 -7.44 -4.87
N SER A 228 -5.02 -8.38 -4.01
CA SER A 228 -6.02 -9.38 -4.37
C SER A 228 -7.31 -9.08 -3.60
N PRO A 229 -8.33 -8.51 -4.27
CA PRO A 229 -9.59 -8.23 -3.62
C PRO A 229 -10.22 -9.57 -3.20
N GLY A 230 -10.34 -9.74 -1.89
CA GLY A 230 -11.19 -10.78 -1.31
C GLY A 230 -10.53 -11.68 -0.26
N LYS A 231 -9.21 -11.84 -0.19
CA LYS A 231 -8.61 -12.71 0.84
C LYS A 231 -8.25 -11.86 2.06
N GLY A 232 -9.16 -11.77 3.05
CA GLY A 232 -8.80 -11.24 4.37
C GLY A 232 -7.90 -12.25 5.06
N VAL A 233 -6.60 -11.94 5.11
CA VAL A 233 -5.54 -12.84 5.56
C VAL A 233 -5.06 -12.37 6.93
N GLY A 234 -5.31 -13.15 7.97
CA GLY A 234 -4.75 -12.90 9.30
C GLY A 234 -3.67 -13.93 9.61
N GLN A 235 -2.48 -13.51 10.00
CA GLN A 235 -1.51 -14.38 10.67
C GLN A 235 -1.31 -13.93 12.10
N GLY A 236 -1.30 -14.90 13.00
CA GLY A 236 -1.00 -14.72 14.41
C GLY A 236 -0.10 -15.86 14.91
N LEU A 237 0.46 -15.72 16.10
CA LEU A 237 1.49 -16.56 16.66
C LEU A 237 1.10 -16.84 18.10
N PHE A 238 0.90 -18.12 18.44
CA PHE A 238 0.63 -18.52 19.81
C PHE A 238 1.92 -18.96 20.48
N PHE A 239 2.43 -18.17 21.44
CA PHE A 239 3.63 -18.40 22.26
C PHE A 239 4.94 -18.66 21.49
N SER A 240 4.96 -19.56 20.51
CA SER A 240 6.10 -19.88 19.65
C SER A 240 5.71 -20.56 18.32
N PHE A 241 4.40 -20.69 18.00
CA PHE A 241 3.88 -21.38 16.81
C PHE A 241 3.21 -20.41 15.84
N PRO A 242 3.68 -20.32 14.58
CA PRO A 242 2.95 -19.61 13.54
C PRO A 242 1.59 -20.25 13.25
N VAL A 243 0.55 -19.43 13.28
CA VAL A 243 -0.83 -19.83 13.03
C VAL A 243 -1.42 -18.91 11.96
N TYR A 244 -2.19 -19.52 11.05
CA TYR A 244 -2.82 -18.85 9.93
C TYR A 244 -4.34 -18.86 10.11
N TRP A 245 -4.96 -17.70 9.96
CA TRP A 245 -6.40 -17.49 10.00
C TRP A 245 -6.93 -17.03 8.64
N ASP A 246 -8.12 -17.50 8.31
CA ASP A 246 -8.87 -17.10 7.13
C ASP A 246 -10.19 -16.50 7.62
N THR A 247 -10.34 -15.18 7.47
CA THR A 247 -11.53 -14.42 7.91
C THR A 247 -12.84 -15.02 7.36
N ARG A 248 -12.79 -15.64 6.18
CA ARG A 248 -13.96 -16.27 5.53
C ARG A 248 -14.42 -17.55 6.22
N LYS A 249 -13.58 -18.17 7.05
CA LYS A 249 -13.82 -19.46 7.72
C LYS A 249 -14.22 -19.30 9.19
N GLY A 250 -14.40 -18.07 9.67
CA GLY A 250 -14.69 -17.76 11.07
C GLY A 250 -13.45 -17.72 11.96
N GLY A 251 -13.62 -17.84 13.28
CA GLY A 251 -12.55 -17.66 14.28
C GLY A 251 -11.59 -18.84 14.48
N LEU A 252 -11.85 -20.02 13.89
CA LEU A 252 -10.93 -21.14 14.08
C LEU A 252 -9.66 -21.00 13.22
N PRO A 253 -8.48 -21.40 13.74
CA PRO A 253 -7.24 -21.35 12.98
C PRO A 253 -7.34 -22.26 11.74
N ALA A 254 -7.04 -21.70 10.58
CA ALA A 254 -7.09 -22.41 9.32
C ALA A 254 -5.88 -23.35 9.12
N ALA A 255 -4.73 -23.01 9.71
CA ALA A 255 -3.57 -23.90 9.81
C ALA A 255 -2.68 -23.52 11.02
N MET A 256 -2.05 -24.51 11.64
CA MET A 256 -1.14 -24.35 12.77
C MET A 256 0.11 -25.20 12.59
N THR A 257 1.27 -24.66 12.92
CA THR A 257 2.54 -25.40 12.87
C THR A 257 2.68 -26.36 14.06
N PRO A 258 3.30 -27.53 13.90
CA PRO A 258 3.59 -28.43 15.02
C PRO A 258 4.65 -27.83 15.94
N VAL A 259 4.58 -28.17 17.24
CA VAL A 259 5.51 -27.67 18.26
C VAL A 259 6.97 -28.01 17.94
N GLU A 260 7.20 -29.21 17.40
CA GLU A 260 8.53 -29.75 17.10
C GLU A 260 9.31 -28.94 16.06
N PHE A 261 8.61 -28.28 15.13
CA PHE A 261 9.21 -27.58 13.99
C PHE A 261 9.10 -26.06 14.09
N SER A 262 8.55 -25.55 15.18
CA SER A 262 8.32 -24.13 15.39
C SER A 262 9.40 -23.49 16.27
N HIS A 263 9.23 -22.21 16.58
CA HIS A 263 10.11 -21.53 17.51
C HIS A 263 10.01 -22.15 18.91
N ARG A 264 11.07 -22.00 19.69
CA ARG A 264 11.10 -22.44 21.10
C ARG A 264 10.66 -21.36 22.07
N ASP A 265 10.91 -20.11 21.68
CA ASP A 265 10.69 -18.92 22.50
C ASP A 265 9.70 -17.95 21.81
N PRO A 266 9.25 -16.89 22.52
CA PRO A 266 8.32 -15.89 21.98
C PRO A 266 8.74 -15.30 20.64
N VAL A 267 7.75 -15.21 19.74
CA VAL A 267 7.92 -14.61 18.41
C VAL A 267 7.45 -13.17 18.48
N TYR A 268 8.38 -12.23 18.28
CA TYR A 268 8.11 -10.80 18.37
C TYR A 268 7.77 -10.17 17.01
N GLY A 269 8.02 -10.89 15.90
CA GLY A 269 7.69 -10.41 14.57
C GLY A 269 7.43 -11.51 13.56
N ALA A 270 6.51 -11.20 12.65
CA ALA A 270 6.27 -11.92 11.41
C ALA A 270 5.97 -10.92 10.28
N CYS A 271 6.50 -11.22 9.10
CA CYS A 271 6.35 -10.38 7.92
C CYS A 271 5.98 -11.23 6.71
N TRP A 272 5.08 -10.72 5.89
CA TRP A 272 4.72 -11.33 4.61
C TRP A 272 5.73 -10.99 3.54
N LEU A 273 6.00 -11.96 2.67
CA LEU A 273 6.88 -11.80 1.52
C LEU A 273 6.05 -11.54 0.26
N PRO A 274 6.48 -10.59 -0.60
CA PRO A 274 5.83 -10.26 -1.86
C PRO A 274 6.15 -11.36 -2.88
N SER A 275 5.48 -12.50 -2.69
CA SER A 275 5.47 -13.61 -3.63
C SER A 275 4.32 -13.43 -4.62
N ARG A 276 4.46 -13.93 -5.85
CA ARG A 276 3.38 -13.88 -6.87
C ARG A 276 2.06 -14.48 -6.33
N THR A 277 2.17 -15.43 -5.41
CA THR A 277 1.03 -16.13 -4.79
C THR A 277 0.58 -15.53 -3.47
N GLY A 278 1.38 -14.64 -2.84
CA GLY A 278 1.08 -14.07 -1.53
C GLY A 278 1.00 -15.11 -0.40
N THR A 279 1.77 -16.20 -0.49
CA THR A 279 1.65 -17.38 0.40
C THR A 279 2.83 -17.54 1.35
N GLU A 280 3.90 -16.77 1.17
CA GLU A 280 5.13 -16.90 1.95
C GLU A 280 5.23 -15.83 3.02
N CYS A 281 5.69 -16.21 4.21
CA CYS A 281 6.02 -15.30 5.30
C CYS A 281 7.27 -15.78 6.04
N PHE A 282 7.80 -14.95 6.94
CA PHE A 282 8.85 -15.35 7.85
C PHE A 282 8.61 -14.78 9.25
N SER A 283 9.14 -15.44 10.25
CA SER A 283 9.02 -15.08 11.67
C SER A 283 10.38 -15.07 12.37
N GLY A 284 10.49 -14.29 13.43
CA GLY A 284 11.70 -14.16 14.24
C GLY A 284 11.39 -14.17 15.72
N SER A 285 12.20 -14.89 16.47
CA SER A 285 12.01 -15.19 17.89
C SER A 285 13.26 -14.90 18.70
N THR A 286 13.10 -14.78 20.02
CA THR A 286 14.20 -14.70 20.98
C THR A 286 15.04 -15.97 21.06
N ASP A 287 14.59 -17.07 20.46
CA ASP A 287 15.40 -18.29 20.28
C ASP A 287 16.59 -18.11 19.30
N GLY A 288 16.70 -16.92 18.70
CA GLY A 288 17.76 -16.51 17.79
C GLY A 288 17.65 -17.10 16.39
N GLN A 289 16.46 -17.57 16.02
CA GLN A 289 16.18 -18.12 14.69
C GLN A 289 15.20 -17.24 13.93
N VAL A 290 15.39 -17.20 12.62
CA VAL A 290 14.40 -16.71 11.64
C VAL A 290 13.94 -17.91 10.82
N LEU A 291 12.63 -18.15 10.79
CA LEU A 291 12.02 -19.28 10.10
C LEU A 291 11.11 -18.77 8.98
N TRP A 292 11.20 -19.40 7.81
CA TRP A 292 10.34 -19.11 6.67
C TRP A 292 9.22 -20.14 6.55
N TRP A 293 8.04 -19.67 6.19
CA TRP A 293 6.84 -20.49 6.11
C TRP A 293 6.13 -20.28 4.77
N ASP A 294 5.53 -21.36 4.27
CA ASP A 294 4.58 -21.32 3.15
C ASP A 294 3.22 -21.78 3.70
N ILE A 295 2.20 -20.92 3.61
CA ILE A 295 0.86 -21.24 4.13
C ILE A 295 0.24 -22.47 3.48
N ARG A 296 0.71 -22.86 2.28
CA ARG A 296 0.27 -24.10 1.61
C ARG A 296 0.88 -25.35 2.24
N LYS A 297 1.96 -25.20 3.02
CA LYS A 297 2.74 -26.28 3.64
C LYS A 297 3.22 -25.88 5.05
N MET A 298 2.28 -25.56 5.94
CA MET A 298 2.58 -25.10 7.30
C MET A 298 3.15 -26.17 8.26
N LEU A 299 3.35 -27.42 7.83
CA LEU A 299 3.86 -28.46 8.72
C LEU A 299 5.34 -28.29 9.09
N ARG A 300 6.13 -27.66 8.21
CA ARG A 300 7.58 -27.46 8.41
C ARG A 300 8.00 -26.12 7.82
N PRO A 301 9.00 -25.44 8.41
CA PRO A 301 9.57 -24.25 7.81
C PRO A 301 10.24 -24.62 6.47
N SER A 302 10.11 -23.73 5.49
CA SER A 302 10.74 -23.88 4.19
C SER A 302 12.26 -23.66 4.29
N GLU A 303 12.67 -22.75 5.15
CA GLU A 303 14.06 -22.41 5.40
C GLU A 303 14.24 -21.94 6.85
N LYS A 304 15.47 -22.04 7.35
CA LYS A 304 15.88 -21.60 8.68
C LYS A 304 17.17 -20.81 8.60
N LEU A 305 17.26 -19.73 9.36
CA LEU A 305 18.47 -18.94 9.57
C LEU A 305 18.72 -18.82 11.08
N ILE A 306 19.94 -19.11 11.51
CA ILE A 306 20.40 -18.86 12.88
C ILE A 306 21.14 -17.51 12.88
N LEU A 307 20.76 -16.62 13.79
CA LEU A 307 21.32 -15.27 13.93
C LEU A 307 22.64 -15.29 14.70
N ASP A 308 23.60 -16.06 14.19
CA ASP A 308 24.94 -16.21 14.77
C ASP A 308 25.93 -15.26 14.09
N ILE A 309 26.43 -14.27 14.85
CA ILE A 309 27.40 -13.29 14.35
C ILE A 309 28.74 -13.94 13.99
N THR A 310 29.14 -15.04 14.63
CA THR A 310 30.42 -15.70 14.34
C THR A 310 30.39 -16.44 13.00
N LYS A 311 29.20 -16.58 12.39
CA LYS A 311 28.97 -17.31 11.14
C LYS A 311 29.32 -18.80 11.21
N GLU A 312 29.35 -19.37 12.42
CA GLU A 312 29.59 -20.80 12.65
C GLU A 312 28.30 -21.63 12.63
N ASP A 313 27.15 -20.99 12.47
CA ASP A 313 25.80 -21.59 12.44
C ASP A 313 25.47 -22.33 13.75
N GLN A 314 25.95 -21.79 14.88
CA GLN A 314 25.73 -22.39 16.20
C GLN A 314 24.59 -21.71 16.95
N LEU A 315 23.58 -22.50 17.33
CA LEU A 315 22.44 -21.98 18.09
C LEU A 315 22.83 -21.37 19.45
N LYS A 316 23.96 -21.80 20.05
CA LYS A 316 24.43 -21.28 21.35
C LYS A 316 24.89 -19.82 21.29
N ASN A 317 25.34 -19.38 20.11
CA ASN A 317 25.84 -18.02 19.89
C ASN A 317 24.78 -17.14 19.20
N ALA A 318 23.58 -17.68 18.99
CA ALA A 318 22.51 -16.98 18.29
C ALA A 318 22.00 -15.80 19.12
N LEU A 319 21.78 -14.67 18.46
CA LEU A 319 21.18 -13.50 19.08
C LEU A 319 19.66 -13.52 18.93
N GLY A 320 18.94 -13.32 20.03
CA GLY A 320 17.48 -13.30 20.04
C GLY A 320 16.90 -12.14 19.22
N ALA A 321 15.93 -12.44 18.35
CA ALA A 321 15.24 -11.44 17.53
C ALA A 321 14.05 -10.83 18.29
N SER A 322 14.14 -9.53 18.58
CA SER A 322 13.11 -8.75 19.27
C SER A 322 12.29 -7.86 18.34
N ALA A 323 12.81 -7.50 17.17
CA ALA A 323 12.10 -6.72 16.16
C ALA A 323 12.40 -7.21 14.75
N LEU A 324 11.43 -7.10 13.85
CA LEU A 324 11.58 -7.49 12.44
C LEU A 324 10.98 -6.47 11.51
N ASP A 325 11.69 -6.19 10.43
CA ASP A 325 11.22 -5.30 9.39
C ASP A 325 11.63 -5.71 7.98
N PHE A 326 10.69 -5.52 7.07
CA PHE A 326 10.83 -5.84 5.66
C PHE A 326 10.12 -4.78 4.83
N ALA A 327 10.79 -4.32 3.77
CA ALA A 327 10.23 -3.37 2.82
C ALA A 327 9.95 -4.10 1.49
N PRO A 328 8.72 -4.06 0.95
CA PRO A 328 8.38 -4.71 -0.32
C PRO A 328 9.22 -4.25 -1.51
N THR A 329 9.77 -3.04 -1.46
CA THR A 329 10.67 -2.46 -2.47
C THR A 329 12.03 -3.16 -2.54
N MET A 330 12.45 -3.86 -1.47
CA MET A 330 13.69 -4.62 -1.39
C MET A 330 13.39 -6.07 -0.98
N PRO A 331 12.89 -6.90 -1.90
CA PRO A 331 12.30 -8.20 -1.55
C PRO A 331 13.31 -9.23 -1.00
N THR A 332 14.60 -8.95 -1.16
CA THR A 332 15.69 -9.84 -0.76
C THR A 332 16.28 -9.46 0.60
N LYS A 333 16.04 -8.24 1.10
CA LYS A 333 16.64 -7.72 2.33
C LYS A 333 15.62 -7.51 3.43
N PHE A 334 15.97 -7.90 4.65
CA PHE A 334 15.18 -7.62 5.85
C PHE A 334 16.10 -7.18 6.99
N LEU A 335 15.52 -6.53 8.01
CA LEU A 335 16.24 -6.13 9.22
C LEU A 335 15.72 -6.94 10.39
N VAL A 336 16.63 -7.25 11.30
CA VAL A 336 16.34 -7.88 12.58
C VAL A 336 16.94 -7.02 13.67
N GLY A 337 16.12 -6.53 14.60
CA GLY A 337 16.61 -5.96 15.86
C GLY A 337 16.78 -7.07 16.88
N THR A 338 17.91 -7.08 17.60
CA THR A 338 18.19 -8.09 18.62
C THR A 338 18.05 -7.56 20.04
N GLU A 339 17.85 -8.48 21.00
CA GLU A 339 17.81 -8.15 22.43
C GLU A 339 19.15 -7.59 22.96
N GLN A 340 20.26 -7.86 22.27
CA GLN A 340 21.60 -7.41 22.63
C GLN A 340 21.95 -6.03 22.07
N GLY A 341 21.01 -5.33 21.42
CA GLY A 341 21.25 -3.97 20.90
C GLY A 341 21.95 -3.91 19.54
N ILE A 342 22.01 -5.04 18.84
CA ILE A 342 22.61 -5.15 17.51
C ILE A 342 21.48 -5.27 16.48
N ILE A 343 21.58 -4.51 15.39
CA ILE A 343 20.65 -4.62 14.27
C ILE A 343 21.36 -5.38 13.16
N ILE A 344 20.72 -6.43 12.68
CA ILE A 344 21.26 -7.31 11.65
C ILE A 344 20.50 -7.07 10.35
N SER A 345 21.22 -6.70 9.29
CA SER A 345 20.69 -6.70 7.94
C SER A 345 20.94 -8.07 7.32
N CYS A 346 19.85 -8.73 6.94
CA CYS A 346 19.90 -10.05 6.32
C CYS A 346 19.53 -9.99 4.84
N ASN A 347 20.18 -10.84 4.02
CA ASN A 347 19.90 -11.05 2.61
C ASN A 347 19.42 -12.49 2.38
N ARG A 348 18.16 -12.65 1.98
CA ARG A 348 17.51 -13.95 1.73
C ARG A 348 18.20 -14.74 0.61
N ASP A 349 18.69 -14.07 -0.42
CA ASP A 349 19.19 -14.72 -1.65
C ASP A 349 20.63 -15.23 -1.53
N ALA A 350 21.27 -15.08 -0.36
CA ALA A 350 22.61 -15.60 -0.15
C ALA A 350 22.63 -17.14 -0.18
N LYS A 351 23.73 -17.71 -0.68
CA LYS A 351 23.83 -19.14 -1.00
C LYS A 351 23.93 -20.02 0.25
N SER A 352 24.62 -19.54 1.28
CA SER A 352 24.76 -20.24 2.56
C SER A 352 24.00 -19.50 3.67
N PRO A 353 23.43 -20.20 4.67
CA PRO A 353 22.73 -19.54 5.77
C PRO A 353 23.57 -18.47 6.49
N PRO A 354 24.86 -18.69 6.83
CA PRO A 354 25.67 -17.65 7.47
C PRO A 354 25.96 -16.43 6.59
N GLU A 355 26.02 -16.60 5.26
CA GLU A 355 26.16 -15.48 4.31
C GLU A 355 24.89 -14.63 4.21
N LYS A 356 23.73 -15.14 4.67
CA LYS A 356 22.52 -14.33 4.76
C LYS A 356 22.68 -13.20 5.77
N ILE A 357 23.59 -13.30 6.73
CA ILE A 357 23.94 -12.21 7.65
C ILE A 357 24.91 -11.25 6.93
N ALA A 358 24.35 -10.16 6.39
CA ALA A 358 25.08 -9.25 5.52
C ALA A 358 25.81 -8.15 6.30
N HIS A 359 25.09 -7.39 7.12
CA HIS A 359 25.64 -6.23 7.86
C HIS A 359 25.17 -6.21 9.31
N LEU A 360 26.00 -5.65 10.17
CA LEU A 360 25.73 -5.48 11.60
C LEU A 360 25.81 -4.00 11.95
N PHE A 361 24.80 -3.50 12.64
CA PHE A 361 24.77 -2.13 13.15
C PHE A 361 24.71 -2.20 14.67
N SER A 362 25.84 -1.92 15.30
CA SER A 362 25.99 -1.93 16.75
C SER A 362 25.94 -0.49 17.24
N GLY A 363 25.04 -0.20 18.17
CA GLY A 363 25.06 1.10 18.82
C GLY A 363 24.03 1.28 19.93
N HIS A 364 22.95 0.49 19.94
CA HIS A 364 22.06 0.48 21.09
C HIS A 364 22.73 -0.21 22.28
N LEU A 365 22.45 0.31 23.47
CA LEU A 365 23.00 -0.22 24.72
C LEU A 365 22.17 -1.39 25.27
N GLY A 366 20.91 -1.50 24.84
CA GLY A 366 19.98 -2.54 25.26
C GLY A 366 19.14 -3.03 24.09
N ALA A 367 18.09 -3.80 24.40
CA ALA A 367 17.22 -4.41 23.41
C ALA A 367 16.63 -3.40 22.42
N VAL A 368 16.64 -3.78 21.14
CA VAL A 368 15.98 -3.02 20.08
C VAL A 368 14.52 -3.43 20.02
N TYR A 369 13.62 -2.56 20.43
CA TYR A 369 12.17 -2.85 20.48
C TYR A 369 11.49 -2.67 19.13
N SER A 370 12.01 -1.78 18.28
CA SER A 370 11.44 -1.55 16.96
C SER A 370 12.52 -1.21 15.94
N VAL A 371 12.37 -1.73 14.73
CA VAL A 371 13.16 -1.38 13.57
C VAL A 371 12.18 -1.16 12.42
N THR A 372 12.31 -0.06 11.69
CA THR A 372 11.42 0.25 10.55
C THR A 372 12.18 0.98 9.45
N ARG A 373 12.11 0.47 8.22
CA ARG A 373 12.64 1.18 7.04
C ARG A 373 11.81 2.40 6.71
N ASN A 374 12.48 3.43 6.20
CA ASN A 374 11.78 4.60 5.67
C ASN A 374 11.00 4.20 4.40
N PRO A 375 9.68 4.47 4.32
CA PRO A 375 8.85 4.09 3.17
C PRO A 375 9.29 4.71 1.83
N PHE A 376 9.97 5.85 1.87
CA PHE A 376 10.43 6.58 0.68
C PHE A 376 11.88 6.29 0.33
N PHE A 377 12.70 5.99 1.34
CA PHE A 377 14.14 5.73 1.20
C PHE A 377 14.50 4.39 1.84
N PRO A 378 14.30 3.25 1.16
CA PRO A 378 14.42 1.92 1.78
C PRO A 378 15.81 1.57 2.33
N LYS A 379 16.87 2.28 1.91
CA LYS A 379 18.22 2.12 2.47
C LYS A 379 18.40 2.79 3.84
N VAL A 380 17.49 3.68 4.21
CA VAL A 380 17.47 4.37 5.50
C VAL A 380 16.46 3.70 6.40
N PHE A 381 16.82 3.46 7.65
CA PHE A 381 15.93 2.85 8.63
C PHE A 381 16.04 3.52 10.00
N LEU A 382 14.94 3.46 10.74
CA LEU A 382 14.81 3.89 12.11
C LEU A 382 14.94 2.66 13.01
N SER A 383 15.64 2.81 14.11
CA SER A 383 15.57 1.87 15.23
C SER A 383 15.22 2.60 16.51
N VAL A 384 14.50 1.89 17.36
CA VAL A 384 14.10 2.34 18.68
C VAL A 384 14.51 1.27 19.67
N GLY A 385 15.35 1.66 20.60
CA GLY A 385 15.84 0.81 21.69
C GLY A 385 16.32 1.71 22.82
N ASP A 386 16.60 1.13 23.98
CA ASP A 386 17.12 1.88 25.13
C ASP A 386 16.33 3.18 25.46
N TRP A 387 16.99 4.34 25.40
CA TRP A 387 16.46 5.68 25.63
C TRP A 387 16.55 6.57 24.39
N THR A 388 16.85 5.99 23.22
CA THR A 388 17.18 6.73 22.00
C THR A 388 16.52 6.12 20.77
N ALA A 389 16.11 6.99 19.84
CA ALA A 389 15.72 6.60 18.51
C ALA A 389 16.83 7.02 17.54
N ARG A 390 17.26 6.09 16.70
CA ARG A 390 18.42 6.27 15.82
C ARG A 390 18.06 6.01 14.38
N ILE A 391 18.58 6.84 13.49
CA ILE A 391 18.42 6.71 12.05
C ILE A 391 19.75 6.25 11.47
N TRP A 392 19.68 5.22 10.63
CA TRP A 392 20.81 4.54 10.05
C TRP A 392 20.67 4.53 8.53
N THR A 393 21.80 4.32 7.85
CA THR A 393 21.83 4.05 6.40
C THR A 393 22.59 2.76 6.15
N GLU A 394 22.04 1.87 5.31
CA GLU A 394 22.71 0.64 4.89
C GLU A 394 23.97 0.91 4.03
N GLU A 395 24.17 2.14 3.56
CA GLU A 395 25.35 2.49 2.74
C GLU A 395 26.64 2.65 3.56
N LEU A 396 26.51 2.96 4.85
CA LEU A 396 27.62 3.07 5.78
C LEU A 396 27.72 1.76 6.56
N MET A 397 28.49 0.84 6.02
CA MET A 397 28.74 -0.46 6.64
C MET A 397 29.60 -0.28 7.91
N ASP A 398 29.21 -0.94 9.01
CA ASP A 398 29.88 -0.90 10.33
C ASP A 398 29.89 0.47 11.02
N ALA A 399 28.97 1.35 10.63
CA ALA A 399 28.92 2.75 11.03
C ALA A 399 28.02 3.04 12.22
N SER A 400 28.35 4.12 12.95
CA SER A 400 27.42 4.80 13.86
C SER A 400 26.19 5.33 13.11
N SER A 401 25.10 5.56 13.84
CA SER A 401 23.87 6.15 13.29
C SER A 401 24.13 7.54 12.70
N ILE A 402 23.49 7.84 11.56
CA ILE A 402 23.62 9.14 10.89
C ILE A 402 22.89 10.26 11.64
N MET A 403 21.83 9.93 12.36
CA MET A 403 21.10 10.85 13.24
C MET A 403 20.61 10.09 14.47
N GLU A 404 20.50 10.79 15.59
CA GLU A 404 20.06 10.24 16.86
C GLU A 404 19.22 11.30 17.60
N THR A 405 18.14 10.87 18.24
CA THR A 405 17.33 11.73 19.11
C THR A 405 18.06 12.01 20.42
N LYS A 406 17.62 13.04 21.16
CA LYS A 406 18.13 13.25 22.52
C LYS A 406 17.91 12.00 23.40
N TYR A 407 18.78 11.82 24.40
CA TYR A 407 18.55 10.85 25.45
C TYR A 407 17.28 11.19 26.21
N HIS A 408 16.31 10.27 26.18
CA HIS A 408 15.06 10.41 26.91
C HIS A 408 15.20 9.88 28.33
N THR A 409 14.47 10.48 29.28
CA THR A 409 14.36 9.94 30.64
C THR A 409 13.55 8.63 30.67
N PRO A 410 12.34 8.56 30.07
CA PRO A 410 11.64 7.28 29.91
C PRO A 410 12.25 6.44 28.78
N TYR A 411 12.10 5.12 28.87
CA TYR A 411 12.48 4.19 27.81
C TYR A 411 11.61 4.40 26.57
N LEU A 412 12.18 4.19 25.40
CA LEU A 412 11.42 4.11 24.16
C LEU A 412 11.04 2.66 23.88
N LEU A 413 9.76 2.41 23.59
CA LEU A 413 9.20 1.06 23.49
C LEU A 413 8.75 0.69 22.07
N ASP A 414 8.43 1.67 21.22
CA ASP A 414 8.13 1.44 19.80
C ASP A 414 8.35 2.73 19.00
N GLY A 415 8.44 2.60 17.68
CA GLY A 415 8.42 3.74 16.77
C GLY A 415 8.16 3.31 15.33
N CYS A 416 7.72 4.27 14.52
CA CYS A 416 7.48 4.03 13.09
C CYS A 416 7.60 5.32 12.28
N TRP A 417 7.82 5.16 10.97
CA TRP A 417 7.83 6.26 10.01
C TRP A 417 6.41 6.68 9.62
N SER A 418 6.25 7.94 9.21
CA SER A 418 5.08 8.37 8.46
C SER A 418 5.10 7.74 7.05
N PRO A 419 3.99 7.13 6.60
CA PRO A 419 3.87 6.61 5.23
C PRO A 419 3.66 7.72 4.20
N VAL A 420 3.44 8.98 4.64
CA VAL A 420 3.14 10.12 3.77
C VAL A 420 4.26 11.16 3.77
N LYS A 421 4.81 11.51 4.94
CA LYS A 421 5.90 12.49 5.04
C LYS A 421 7.25 11.77 5.26
N PRO A 422 8.23 11.91 4.36
CA PRO A 422 9.50 11.17 4.45
C PRO A 422 10.37 11.57 5.64
N ALA A 423 10.19 12.78 6.18
CA ALA A 423 10.95 13.31 7.30
C ALA A 423 10.34 13.03 8.68
N VAL A 424 9.11 12.51 8.73
CA VAL A 424 8.36 12.40 9.98
C VAL A 424 8.40 10.98 10.51
N PHE A 425 8.69 10.85 11.80
CA PHE A 425 8.58 9.59 12.53
C PHE A 425 8.00 9.81 13.93
N PHE A 426 7.55 8.70 14.51
CA PHE A 426 6.82 8.68 15.77
C PHE A 426 7.53 7.76 16.75
N THR A 427 7.57 8.15 18.02
CA THR A 427 8.15 7.31 19.08
C THR A 427 7.20 7.21 20.27
N ALA A 428 7.07 6.00 20.82
CA ALA A 428 6.26 5.67 21.97
C ALA A 428 7.14 5.49 23.21
N LYS A 429 6.79 6.16 24.32
CA LYS A 429 7.55 6.11 25.58
C LYS A 429 6.88 5.26 26.64
N SER A 430 7.70 4.76 27.56
CA SER A 430 7.26 3.99 28.72
C SER A 430 6.44 4.80 29.74
N ASP A 431 6.43 6.12 29.67
CA ASP A 431 5.63 6.95 30.56
C ASP A 431 4.21 7.20 30.02
N GLY A 432 3.88 6.82 28.77
CA GLY A 432 2.58 7.14 28.19
C GLY A 432 2.59 8.32 27.20
N THR A 433 3.77 8.85 26.87
CA THR A 433 3.95 9.97 25.94
C THR A 433 4.28 9.51 24.53
N VAL A 434 3.65 10.10 23.53
CA VAL A 434 4.01 9.97 22.11
C VAL A 434 4.75 11.22 21.67
N ASP A 435 5.89 11.04 21.02
CA ASP A 435 6.57 12.14 20.35
C ASP A 435 6.43 12.00 18.84
N ILE A 436 6.14 13.11 18.18
CA ILE A 436 6.16 13.28 16.73
C ILE A 436 7.39 14.10 16.39
N TRP A 437 8.23 13.55 15.53
CA TRP A 437 9.48 14.16 15.10
C TRP A 437 9.37 14.55 13.63
N ASP A 438 9.65 15.81 13.31
CA ASP A 438 9.96 16.24 11.95
C ASP A 438 11.40 16.79 11.93
N PHE A 439 12.35 16.00 11.44
CA PHE A 439 13.76 16.40 11.47
C PHE A 439 14.12 17.47 10.44
N LEU A 440 13.24 17.79 9.49
CA LEU A 440 13.44 18.97 8.62
C LEU A 440 13.15 20.26 9.40
N PHE A 441 12.29 20.20 10.43
CA PHE A 441 11.95 21.32 11.29
C PHE A 441 12.81 21.37 12.56
N HIS A 442 12.76 20.33 13.39
CA HIS A 442 13.51 20.22 14.64
C HIS A 442 14.28 18.90 14.72
N GLN A 443 15.61 18.98 14.82
CA GLN A 443 16.48 17.79 14.89
C GLN A 443 16.76 17.32 16.32
N LYS A 444 16.75 18.24 17.29
CA LYS A 444 17.16 17.94 18.68
C LYS A 444 15.99 17.61 19.60
N GLU A 445 14.81 18.11 19.27
CA GLU A 445 13.60 17.97 20.07
C GLU A 445 12.43 17.58 19.18
N PRO A 446 11.45 16.85 19.74
CA PRO A 446 10.26 16.48 18.99
C PRO A 446 9.46 17.73 18.64
N SER A 447 8.88 17.74 17.44
CA SER A 447 7.99 18.81 16.98
C SER A 447 6.70 18.86 17.80
N LEU A 448 6.24 17.71 18.28
CA LEU A 448 5.09 17.61 19.17
C LEU A 448 5.28 16.45 20.16
N SER A 449 5.01 16.70 21.45
CA SER A 449 4.96 15.67 22.50
C SER A 449 3.58 15.65 23.14
N LEU A 450 2.93 14.49 23.15
CA LEU A 450 1.56 14.32 23.64
C LEU A 450 1.49 13.24 24.69
N LYS A 451 0.95 13.59 25.87
CA LYS A 451 0.65 12.63 26.92
C LYS A 451 -0.70 11.97 26.62
N VAL A 452 -0.67 10.73 26.14
CA VAL A 452 -1.88 9.99 25.73
C VAL A 452 -2.43 9.18 26.91
N SER A 453 -1.55 8.59 27.70
CA SER A 453 -1.91 7.78 28.87
C SER A 453 -0.93 8.01 30.02
N ASN A 454 -1.27 7.51 31.20
CA ASN A 454 -0.34 7.39 32.34
C ASN A 454 0.38 6.03 32.35
N ASP A 455 -0.06 5.08 31.52
CA ASP A 455 0.52 3.76 31.37
C ASP A 455 1.53 3.70 30.20
N PRO A 456 2.52 2.78 30.24
CA PRO A 456 3.45 2.59 29.14
C PRO A 456 2.77 2.29 27.80
N LEU A 457 3.31 2.90 26.73
CA LEU A 457 2.85 2.68 25.36
C LEU A 457 3.69 1.57 24.72
N PHE A 458 3.06 0.48 24.30
CA PHE A 458 3.76 -0.71 23.78
C PHE A 458 3.72 -0.85 22.27
N SER A 459 2.71 -0.27 21.61
CA SER A 459 2.55 -0.37 20.17
C SER A 459 2.14 0.95 19.57
N LEU A 460 2.72 1.27 18.42
CA LEU A 460 2.49 2.53 17.73
C LEU A 460 2.50 2.30 16.21
N ARG A 461 1.38 2.53 15.52
CA ARG A 461 1.27 2.37 14.06
C ARG A 461 0.41 3.44 13.42
N VAL A 462 0.94 4.06 12.38
CA VAL A 462 0.26 5.08 11.58
C VAL A 462 -0.55 4.42 10.47
N GLN A 463 -1.74 4.96 10.19
CA GLN A 463 -2.60 4.57 9.08
C GLN A 463 -1.93 4.93 7.74
N ASP A 464 -2.22 4.21 6.66
CA ASP A 464 -1.58 4.39 5.35
C ASP A 464 -1.72 5.80 4.74
N ASN A 465 -2.77 6.54 5.14
CA ASN A 465 -3.01 7.92 4.73
C ASN A 465 -2.26 8.96 5.59
N GLY A 466 -1.51 8.53 6.62
CA GLY A 466 -0.76 9.39 7.53
C GLY A 466 -1.58 10.17 8.56
N ARG A 467 -2.92 10.14 8.52
CA ARG A 467 -3.78 11.01 9.34
C ARG A 467 -4.06 10.47 10.74
N ILE A 468 -4.20 9.15 10.87
CA ILE A 468 -4.57 8.51 12.14
C ILE A 468 -3.38 7.70 12.67
N LEU A 469 -3.08 7.87 13.95
CA LEU A 469 -2.08 7.12 14.70
C LEU A 469 -2.76 6.26 15.75
N GLY A 470 -2.55 4.95 15.68
CA GLY A 470 -2.99 4.00 16.68
C GLY A 470 -1.91 3.79 17.74
N VAL A 471 -2.28 3.90 19.01
CA VAL A 471 -1.38 3.80 20.16
C VAL A 471 -1.93 2.81 21.18
N GLY A 472 -1.21 1.71 21.42
CA GLY A 472 -1.58 0.68 22.38
C GLY A 472 -0.87 0.82 23.72
N THR A 473 -1.59 0.58 24.80
CA THR A 473 -1.11 0.73 26.18
C THR A 473 -0.96 -0.62 26.90
N LYS A 474 -0.25 -0.63 28.04
CA LYS A 474 -0.12 -1.79 28.94
C LYS A 474 -1.46 -2.39 29.39
N ILE A 475 -2.48 -1.56 29.55
CA ILE A 475 -3.78 -1.96 30.12
C ILE A 475 -4.81 -2.37 29.06
N GLY A 476 -4.40 -2.50 27.79
CA GLY A 476 -5.27 -2.99 26.71
C GLY A 476 -6.15 -1.91 26.10
N ILE A 477 -5.83 -0.65 26.36
CA ILE A 477 -6.47 0.49 25.72
C ILE A 477 -5.67 0.84 24.47
N VAL A 478 -6.38 1.00 23.35
CA VAL A 478 -5.83 1.54 22.09
C VAL A 478 -6.47 2.89 21.83
N SER A 479 -5.66 3.94 21.77
CA SER A 479 -6.10 5.30 21.45
C SER A 479 -5.80 5.63 20.00
N LEU A 480 -6.78 6.18 19.29
CA LEU A 480 -6.64 6.66 17.93
C LEU A 480 -6.50 8.19 17.95
N LEU A 481 -5.38 8.67 17.45
CA LEU A 481 -5.04 10.09 17.40
C LEU A 481 -5.12 10.60 15.95
N GLU A 482 -5.86 11.67 15.72
CA GLU A 482 -5.82 12.44 14.48
C GLU A 482 -4.65 13.41 14.52
N ILE A 483 -3.79 13.36 13.52
CA ILE A 483 -2.64 14.24 13.37
C ILE A 483 -3.03 15.41 12.47
N SER A 484 -2.63 16.63 12.87
CA SER A 484 -2.84 17.86 12.11
C SER A 484 -2.30 17.79 10.66
N PRO A 485 -2.91 18.54 9.72
CA PRO A 485 -2.52 18.56 8.31
C PRO A 485 -1.03 18.83 8.07
N GLY A 486 -0.41 19.74 8.83
CA GLY A 486 1.02 20.08 8.66
C GLY A 486 1.99 18.91 8.89
N LEU A 487 1.59 17.93 9.70
CA LEU A 487 2.38 16.73 9.99
C LEU A 487 1.98 15.51 9.15
N CYS A 488 0.86 15.56 8.42
CA CYS A 488 0.39 14.45 7.57
C CYS A 488 0.32 14.77 6.07
N THR A 489 0.49 16.02 5.65
CA THR A 489 0.47 16.45 4.25
C THR A 489 1.90 16.69 3.76
N ALA A 490 2.30 16.02 2.68
CA ALA A 490 3.62 16.16 2.11
C ALA A 490 3.71 17.40 1.20
N ARG A 491 4.62 18.32 1.49
CA ARG A 491 4.90 19.48 0.61
C ARG A 491 5.73 19.05 -0.61
N LYS A 492 5.59 19.74 -1.76
CA LYS A 492 6.18 19.37 -3.06
C LYS A 492 7.70 19.09 -3.02
N ASN A 493 8.45 19.75 -2.15
CA ASN A 493 9.92 19.66 -2.07
C ASN A 493 10.47 18.80 -0.92
N GLU A 494 9.62 18.26 -0.04
CA GLU A 494 10.08 17.58 1.18
C GLU A 494 10.93 16.34 0.88
N LYS A 495 10.53 15.52 -0.09
CA LYS A 495 11.29 14.32 -0.46
C LYS A 495 12.72 14.66 -0.86
N THR A 496 12.90 15.69 -1.68
CA THR A 496 14.23 16.15 -2.12
C THR A 496 15.03 16.67 -0.93
N LEU A 497 14.44 17.52 -0.09
CA LEU A 497 15.09 18.04 1.11
C LEU A 497 15.53 16.92 2.06
N THR A 498 14.65 15.96 2.33
CA THR A 498 14.96 14.77 3.13
C THR A 498 16.12 13.96 2.54
N SER A 499 16.13 13.72 1.22
CA SER A 499 17.23 13.02 0.55
C SER A 499 18.55 13.75 0.75
N THR A 500 18.57 15.08 0.51
CA THR A 500 19.79 15.88 0.68
C THR A 500 20.27 15.90 2.13
N MET A 501 19.35 15.88 3.11
CA MET A 501 19.65 15.81 4.53
C MET A 501 20.30 14.47 4.89
N PHE A 502 19.74 13.34 4.44
CA PHE A 502 20.34 12.01 4.66
C PHE A 502 21.72 11.90 4.01
N GLU A 503 21.88 12.36 2.77
CA GLU A 503 23.19 12.38 2.10
C GLU A 503 24.22 13.26 2.81
N ARG A 504 23.79 14.39 3.37
CA ARG A 504 24.65 15.29 4.13
C ARG A 504 25.14 14.61 5.41
N GLU A 505 24.24 14.06 6.22
CA GLU A 505 24.64 13.40 7.47
C GLU A 505 25.42 12.10 7.21
N ALA A 506 25.08 11.34 6.17
CA ALA A 506 25.85 10.17 5.78
C ALA A 506 27.29 10.53 5.36
N ARG A 507 27.48 11.60 4.57
CA ARG A 507 28.82 12.11 4.24
C ARG A 507 29.57 12.58 5.47
N ARG A 508 28.90 13.31 6.37
CA ARG A 508 29.50 13.79 7.62
C ARG A 508 29.99 12.62 8.47
N GLU A 509 29.16 11.60 8.65
CA GLU A 509 29.49 10.43 9.47
C GLU A 509 30.64 9.62 8.86
N LYS A 510 30.66 9.45 7.53
CA LYS A 510 31.80 8.84 6.82
C LYS A 510 33.12 9.56 7.12
N VAL A 511 33.14 10.90 7.05
CA VAL A 511 34.34 11.69 7.34
C VAL A 511 34.76 11.56 8.80
N LEU A 512 33.80 11.51 9.74
CA LEU A 512 34.11 11.32 11.16
C LEU A 512 34.73 9.95 11.42
N GLN A 513 34.25 8.90 10.75
CA GLN A 513 34.80 7.56 10.87
C GLN A 513 36.21 7.44 10.30
N GLU A 514 36.45 8.02 9.12
CA GLU A 514 37.79 8.07 8.55
C GLU A 514 38.78 8.74 9.52
N LYS A 515 38.39 9.89 10.10
CA LYS A 515 39.18 10.58 11.13
C LYS A 515 39.36 9.77 12.43
N HIS A 516 38.32 9.06 12.87
CA HIS A 516 38.39 8.22 14.05
C HIS A 516 39.37 7.06 13.83
N ARG A 517 39.31 6.42 12.67
CA ARG A 517 40.24 5.36 12.28
C ARG A 517 41.67 5.87 12.19
N GLU A 518 41.89 7.03 11.58
CA GLU A 518 43.21 7.69 11.56
C GLU A 518 43.73 7.98 12.96
N ARG A 519 42.88 8.45 13.88
CA ARG A 519 43.25 8.68 15.28
C ARG A 519 43.69 7.39 15.96
N LEU A 520 42.93 6.31 15.82
CA LEU A 520 43.27 5.01 16.40
C LEU A 520 44.60 4.47 15.87
N VAL A 521 44.84 4.57 14.56
CA VAL A 521 46.12 4.18 13.95
C VAL A 521 47.26 5.02 14.53
N ARG A 522 47.08 6.34 14.63
CA ARG A 522 48.08 7.25 15.20
C ARG A 522 48.35 6.97 16.69
N GLU A 523 47.32 6.61 17.46
CA GLU A 523 47.46 6.21 18.86
C GLU A 523 48.20 4.87 18.99
N GLN A 524 47.92 3.89 18.13
CA GLN A 524 48.66 2.63 18.08
C GLN A 524 50.12 2.83 17.68
N GLU A 525 50.40 3.68 16.70
CA GLU A 525 51.78 4.06 16.31
C GLU A 525 52.50 4.76 17.45
N ARG A 526 51.83 5.68 18.16
CA ARG A 526 52.39 6.33 19.36
C ARG A 526 52.65 5.34 20.49
N ALA A 527 51.76 4.37 20.70
CA ALA A 527 51.95 3.32 21.71
C ALA A 527 53.14 2.42 21.36
N ARG A 528 53.32 2.07 20.09
CA ARG A 528 54.49 1.31 19.61
C ARG A 528 55.80 2.11 19.64
N ALA A 529 55.72 3.43 19.46
CA ALA A 529 56.88 4.32 19.49
C ALA A 529 57.32 4.70 20.92
N ARG A 530 56.52 4.40 21.95
CA ARG A 530 56.98 4.47 23.34
C ARG A 530 57.89 3.27 23.61
N PRO A 531 59.19 3.46 23.91
CA PRO A 531 59.99 2.35 24.42
C PRO A 531 59.32 1.82 25.69
N GLU A 532 59.26 0.50 25.86
CA GLU A 532 58.89 -0.12 27.12
C GLU A 532 59.95 0.23 28.18
N GLU A 533 59.86 1.42 28.75
CA GLU A 533 60.47 1.68 30.06
C GLU A 533 59.70 0.81 31.05
N GLN A 534 60.22 -0.38 31.34
CA GLN A 534 59.83 -1.15 32.52
C GLN A 534 60.26 -0.35 33.76
N GLU A 535 59.48 0.67 34.12
CA GLU A 535 59.61 1.31 35.43
C GLU A 535 59.22 0.28 36.50
N ASP A 536 60.08 0.09 37.50
CA ASP A 536 59.85 -0.86 38.60
C ASP A 536 58.56 -0.46 39.34
N PRO A 537 57.56 -1.36 39.47
CA PRO A 537 56.30 -1.05 40.16
C PRO A 537 56.49 -0.48 41.58
N GLN A 538 57.60 -0.80 42.25
CA GLN A 538 57.92 -0.24 43.58
C GLN A 538 58.34 1.23 43.52
N GLU A 539 59.12 1.63 42.51
CA GLU A 539 59.56 3.01 42.32
C GLU A 539 58.40 3.91 41.89
N VAL A 540 57.53 3.42 40.99
CA VAL A 540 56.30 4.12 40.58
C VAL A 540 55.37 4.34 41.77
N PHE A 541 55.22 3.32 42.64
CA PHE A 541 54.41 3.44 43.85
C PHE A 541 54.99 4.44 44.85
N GLN A 542 56.31 4.44 45.06
CA GLN A 542 56.96 5.42 45.94
C GLN A 542 56.81 6.84 45.42
N LYS A 543 57.03 7.06 44.13
CA LYS A 543 56.89 8.37 43.48
C LYS A 543 55.45 8.88 43.53
N ALA A 544 54.47 8.01 43.26
CA ALA A 544 53.05 8.36 43.38
C ALA A 544 52.64 8.67 44.83
N LYS A 545 53.21 7.95 45.80
CA LYS A 545 53.02 8.22 47.23
C LYS A 545 53.59 9.58 47.61
N GLU A 546 54.80 9.90 47.17
CA GLU A 546 55.44 11.21 47.40
C GLU A 546 54.65 12.36 46.78
N ASP A 547 54.19 12.21 45.54
CA ASP A 547 53.35 13.20 44.86
C ASP A 547 51.99 13.38 45.55
N PHE A 548 51.38 12.30 46.04
CA PHE A 548 50.14 12.37 46.81
C PHE A 548 50.32 13.15 48.11
N PHE A 549 51.38 12.86 48.88
CA PHE A 549 51.68 13.57 50.12
C PHE A 549 52.12 15.02 49.87
N SER A 550 52.84 15.30 48.78
CA SER A 550 53.22 16.67 48.39
C SER A 550 51.97 17.50 48.04
N THR A 551 51.02 16.90 47.33
CA THR A 551 49.73 17.52 46.98
C THR A 551 48.89 17.78 48.24
N ILE A 552 48.80 16.81 49.16
CA ILE A 552 48.11 17.00 50.44
C ILE A 552 48.77 18.11 51.26
N LYS A 553 50.11 18.16 51.30
CA LYS A 553 50.85 19.20 52.05
C LYS A 553 50.65 20.59 51.43
N ALA A 554 50.63 20.68 50.10
CA ALA A 554 50.29 21.91 49.39
C ALA A 554 48.84 22.36 49.64
N GLU A 555 47.90 21.41 49.68
CA GLU A 555 46.49 21.66 49.96
C GLU A 555 46.26 22.08 51.42
N ARG A 556 46.97 21.47 52.40
CA ARG A 556 46.95 21.86 53.83
C ARG A 556 47.52 23.26 54.05
N ARG A 557 48.64 23.59 53.39
CA ARG A 557 49.19 24.96 53.35
C ARG A 557 48.19 25.96 52.80
N ARG A 558 47.53 25.62 51.70
CA ARG A 558 46.50 26.47 51.07
C ARG A 558 45.30 26.71 51.99
N ARG A 559 44.99 25.75 52.86
CA ARG A 559 43.88 25.83 53.85
C ARG A 559 44.31 26.42 55.19
N GLY A 560 45.58 26.81 55.37
CA GLY A 560 46.09 27.41 56.61
C GLY A 560 46.11 26.45 57.81
N GLN A 561 46.23 25.14 57.57
CA GLN A 561 46.22 24.10 58.61
C GLN A 561 47.64 23.61 58.97
N ASP A 562 48.66 24.47 58.88
CA ASP A 562 50.06 24.08 59.12
C ASP A 562 50.46 24.10 60.61
N ASP A 563 49.55 24.45 61.52
CA ASP A 563 49.77 24.37 62.97
C ASP A 563 48.81 23.34 63.56
N LEU A 564 49.32 22.14 63.84
CA LEU A 564 48.90 21.18 64.89
C LEU A 564 49.55 19.83 64.56
N GLU A 565 50.81 19.64 64.95
CA GLU A 565 51.41 18.35 65.37
C GLU A 565 52.92 18.59 65.64
N GLU A 566 53.24 18.87 66.91
CA GLU A 566 54.53 18.56 67.56
C GLU A 566 54.65 17.05 67.82
#